data_AF-A0A964T8F1-F1
#
_entry.id   AF-A0A964T8F1-F1
#
_cell.length_a   1.000
_cell.length_b   1.000
_cell.length_c   1.000
_cell.angle_alpha   90.00
_cell.angle_beta   90.00
_cell.angle_gamma   90.00
#
_symmetry.space_group_name_H-M   'P 1'
#
loop_
_entity.id
_entity.type
_entity.pdbx_description
1 polymer ?
#
loop_
_entity_poly.entity_id
_entity_poly.type
_entity_poly.pdbx_seq_one_letter_code
_entity_poly.pdbx_strand_id
1 'polypeptide(L)' 'MAEPINLRLARKRKAREERAERAAENRVAFGRSRSEREDAERREALEMRRHEGHRIAGKDETPPAGAGD' A
#
# COMPACT_ATOMS: atom_id res chain seq x y z
N MET A 1 13.47 24.22 -30.31
CA MET A 1 12.12 24.78 -30.56
C MET A 1 11.17 24.11 -29.58
N ALA A 2 10.31 24.86 -28.90
CA ALA A 2 9.39 24.30 -27.92
C ALA A 2 8.02 24.05 -28.56
N GLU A 3 7.46 22.86 -28.35
CA GLU A 3 6.10 22.53 -28.81
C GLU A 3 5.06 23.16 -27.87
N PRO A 4 4.09 23.91 -28.40
CA PRO A 4 3.02 24.47 -27.58
C PRO A 4 2.08 23.37 -27.09
N ILE A 5 2.02 23.16 -25.77
CA ILE A 5 1.14 22.18 -25.15
C ILE A 5 -0.20 22.82 -24.79
N ASN A 6 -1.29 22.13 -25.12
CA ASN A 6 -2.63 22.55 -24.71
C ASN A 6 -2.87 22.20 -23.23
N LEU A 7 -2.76 23.19 -22.36
CA LEU A 7 -2.98 23.05 -20.91
C LEU A 7 -4.39 22.56 -20.55
N ARG A 8 -5.41 22.89 -21.35
CA ARG A 8 -6.78 22.43 -21.12
C ARG A 8 -6.89 20.92 -21.31
N LEU A 9 -6.22 20.40 -22.33
CA LEU A 9 -6.16 18.96 -22.59
C LEU A 9 -5.35 18.23 -21.51
N ALA A 10 -4.23 18.82 -21.09
CA ALA A 10 -3.39 18.27 -20.01
C ALA A 10 -4.17 18.18 -18.69
N ARG A 11 -4.86 19.25 -18.27
CA ARG A 11 -5.71 19.24 -17.07
C ARG A 11 -6.82 18.20 -17.15
N LYS A 12 -7.45 18.06 -18.33
CA LYS A 12 -8.49 17.05 -18.55
C LYS A 12 -7.94 15.63 -18.43
N ARG A 13 -6.73 15.36 -18.93
CA ARG A 13 -6.07 14.05 -18.78
C ARG A 13 -5.79 13.76 -17.31
N LYS A 14 -5.14 14.68 -16.59
CA LYS A 14 -4.88 14.56 -15.15
C LYS A 14 -6.15 14.29 -14.35
N ALA A 15 -7.22 15.04 -14.60
CA ALA A 15 -8.50 14.83 -13.90
C ALA A 15 -9.16 13.47 -14.21
N ARG A 16 -8.87 12.84 -15.35
CA ARG A 16 -9.34 11.47 -15.64
C ARG A 16 -8.48 10.43 -14.94
N GLU A 17 -7.17 10.62 -14.92
CA GLU A 17 -6.21 9.75 -14.23
C GLU A 17 -6.52 9.69 -12.73
N GLU A 18 -6.67 10.86 -12.08
CA GLU A 18 -7.03 10.95 -10.66
C GLU A 18 -8.37 10.23 -10.34
N ARG A 19 -9.35 10.31 -11.24
CA ARG A 19 -10.62 9.59 -11.08
C ARG A 19 -10.46 8.09 -11.23
N ALA A 20 -9.60 7.64 -12.15
CA ALA A 20 -9.33 6.23 -12.36
C ALA A 20 -8.59 5.61 -11.17
N GLU A 21 -7.61 6.33 -10.60
CA GLU A 21 -6.89 5.96 -9.37
C GLU A 21 -7.86 5.84 -8.20
N ARG A 22 -8.67 6.88 -7.93
CA ARG A 22 -9.69 6.84 -6.87
C ARG A 22 -10.70 5.71 -7.07
N ALA A 23 -11.09 5.42 -8.32
CA ALA A 23 -11.97 4.30 -8.60
C ALA A 23 -11.30 2.95 -8.33
N ALA A 24 -9.99 2.81 -8.59
CA ALA A 24 -9.24 1.61 -8.25
C ALA A 24 -9.13 1.44 -6.73
N GLU A 25 -8.80 2.49 -5.99
CA GLU A 25 -8.80 2.52 -4.53
C GLU A 25 -10.17 2.14 -3.96
N ASN A 26 -11.24 2.73 -4.49
CA ASN A 26 -12.60 2.44 -4.05
C ASN A 26 -13.04 1.00 -4.39
N ARG A 27 -12.60 0.42 -5.51
CA ARG A 27 -12.84 -1.00 -5.79
C ARG A 27 -12.14 -1.91 -4.78
N VAL A 28 -10.95 -1.55 -4.33
CA VAL A 28 -10.24 -2.31 -3.30
C VAL A 28 -10.88 -2.14 -1.93
N ALA A 29 -11.23 -0.90 -1.57
CA ALA A 29 -11.77 -0.53 -0.25
C ALA A 29 -13.24 -0.93 -0.07
N PHE A 30 -14.07 -0.76 -1.12
CA PHE A 30 -15.53 -0.92 -1.07
C PHE A 30 -16.07 -1.99 -2.03
N GLY A 31 -15.25 -2.53 -2.94
CA GLY A 31 -15.67 -3.60 -3.85
C GLY A 31 -15.65 -4.98 -3.21
N ARG A 32 -15.14 -5.11 -1.99
CA ARG A 32 -15.22 -6.33 -1.18
C ARG A 32 -16.42 -6.24 -0.25
N SER A 33 -17.16 -7.33 -0.15
CA SER A 33 -18.23 -7.47 0.84
C SER A 33 -17.67 -7.35 2.27
N ARG A 34 -18.53 -7.00 3.23
CA ARG A 34 -18.13 -6.93 4.64
C ARG A 34 -17.54 -8.26 5.14
N SER A 35 -18.14 -9.39 4.77
CA SER A 35 -17.66 -10.73 5.12
C SER A 35 -16.26 -11.02 4.56
N GLU A 36 -15.97 -10.64 3.33
CA GLU A 36 -14.65 -10.85 2.73
C GLU A 36 -13.56 -10.01 3.39
N ARG A 37 -13.88 -8.78 3.82
CA ARG A 37 -12.96 -7.94 4.60
C ARG A 37 -12.67 -8.57 5.96
N GLU A 38 -13.71 -8.97 6.69
CA GLU A 38 -13.58 -9.61 8.01
C GLU A 38 -12.84 -10.96 7.93
N ASP A 39 -13.00 -11.73 6.86
CA ASP A 39 -12.25 -12.97 6.64
C ASP A 39 -10.77 -12.71 6.35
N ALA A 40 -10.46 -11.67 5.56
CA ALA A 40 -9.07 -11.27 5.27
C ALA A 40 -8.36 -10.78 6.55
N GLU A 41 -9.00 -9.91 7.33
CA GLU A 41 -8.48 -9.42 8.61
C GLU A 41 -8.24 -10.57 9.61
N ARG A 42 -9.17 -11.52 9.70
CA ARG A 42 -9.00 -12.70 10.56
C ARG A 42 -7.83 -13.57 10.12
N ARG A 43 -7.61 -13.73 8.81
CA ARG A 43 -6.43 -14.45 8.28
C ARG A 43 -5.15 -13.73 8.61
N GLU A 44 -5.07 -12.42 8.37
CA GLU A 44 -3.89 -11.61 8.71
C GLU A 44 -3.57 -11.67 10.20
N ALA A 45 -4.58 -11.58 11.07
CA ALA A 45 -4.40 -11.69 12.51
C ALA A 45 -3.89 -13.08 12.94
N LEU A 46 -4.36 -14.16 12.30
CA LEU A 46 -3.86 -15.51 12.55
C LEU A 46 -2.41 -15.67 12.11
N GLU A 47 -2.05 -15.16 10.92
CA GLU A 47 -0.68 -15.18 10.42
C GLU A 47 0.24 -14.36 11.32
N MET A 48 -0.17 -13.15 11.73
CA MET A 48 0.61 -12.33 12.66
C MET A 48 0.87 -13.06 13.98
N ARG A 49 -0.17 -13.67 14.57
CA ARG A 49 -0.02 -14.46 15.80
C ARG A 49 0.89 -15.68 15.61
N ARG A 50 0.86 -16.34 14.44
CA ARG A 50 1.79 -17.42 14.10
C ARG A 50 3.22 -16.90 14.02
N HIS A 51 3.44 -15.80 13.30
CA HIS A 51 4.77 -15.20 13.17
C HIS A 51 5.33 -14.75 14.52
N GLU A 52 4.51 -14.15 15.37
CA GLU A 52 4.89 -13.72 16.71
C GLU A 52 5.16 -14.90 17.65
N GLY A 53 4.29 -15.92 17.64
CA GLY A 53 4.46 -17.12 18.45
C GLY A 53 5.67 -17.99 18.06
N HIS A 54 6.14 -17.87 16.82
CA HIS A 54 7.34 -18.54 16.33
C HIS A 54 8.57 -17.61 16.27
N ARG A 55 8.49 -16.40 16.82
CA ARG A 55 9.65 -15.49 16.88
C ARG A 55 10.69 -16.05 17.86
N ILE A 56 11.84 -16.46 17.32
CA ILE A 56 13.01 -16.79 18.14
C ILE A 56 13.61 -15.45 18.60
N ALA A 57 13.52 -15.15 19.89
CA ALA A 57 14.19 -14.00 20.49
C ALA A 57 15.71 -14.14 20.26
N GLY A 58 16.27 -13.36 19.34
CA GLY A 58 17.71 -13.40 19.03
C GLY A 58 18.10 -13.04 17.60
N LYS A 59 17.17 -12.82 16.65
CA LYS A 59 17.52 -12.48 15.26
C LYS A 59 17.37 -10.99 14.88
N ASP A 60 16.72 -10.19 15.72
CA ASP A 60 16.48 -8.75 15.44
C ASP A 60 17.42 -7.81 16.21
N GLU A 61 18.37 -8.33 16.99
CA GLU A 61 19.42 -7.54 17.65
C GLU A 61 20.74 -7.66 16.88
N THR A 62 20.84 -7.02 15.73
CA THR A 62 22.15 -6.60 15.20
C THR A 62 22.15 -5.07 15.17
N PRO A 63 22.75 -4.39 16.17
CA PRO A 63 22.92 -2.95 16.09
C PRO A 63 23.79 -2.63 14.86
N PRO A 64 23.51 -1.52 14.14
CA PRO A 64 24.28 -1.19 12.94
C PRO A 64 25.74 -0.98 13.34
N ALA A 65 26.62 -1.84 12.83
CA ALA A 65 28.06 -1.69 12.96
C ALA A 65 28.48 -0.41 12.24
N GLY A 66 28.83 0.64 13.00
CA GLY A 66 29.29 1.90 12.42
C GLY A 66 29.33 3.06 13.39
N ALA A 67 30.16 2.99 14.43
CA ALA A 67 30.70 4.17 15.11
C ALA A 67 32.21 3.97 15.25
N GLY A 68 32.94 4.28 14.17
CA GLY A 68 34.36 4.54 14.22
C GLY A 68 34.56 6.05 14.16
N ASP A 69 35.11 6.64 15.22
CA ASP A 69 36.50 7.13 15.36
C ASP A 69 36.69 7.62 16.81
#